data_AF-A0A165VGT8-F1
#
_entry.id   AF-A0A165VGT8-F1
#
_cell.length_a   1.000
_cell.length_b   1.000
_cell.length_c   1.000
_cell.angle_alpha   90.00
_cell.angle_beta   90.00
_cell.angle_gamma   90.00
#
_symmetry.space_group_name_H-M   'P 1'
#
loop_
_entity.id
_entity.type
_entity.pdbx_description
1 polymer ?
#
loop_
_entity_poly.entity_id
_entity_poly.type
_entity_poly.pdbx_seq_one_letter_code
_entity_poly.pdbx_strand_id
1 'polypeptide(L)'
;RIREPRTTALIFSSGKMVCTGAKSEEQSRLAARKYARVVQKLGFPAKFLDFKIQNMVGSCDVKFPIRLEGLVLTHQQFSSYEPE
;
A
#
# COMPACT_ATOMS: atom_id res chain seq x y z
N ARG A 1 1.25 0.09 14.96
CA ARG A 1 1.18 1.33 14.13
C ARG A 1 2.23 2.32 14.62
N ILE A 2 2.77 3.17 13.75
CA ILE A 2 3.64 4.30 14.13
C ILE A 2 3.04 5.61 13.64
N ARG A 3 3.39 6.72 14.30
CA ARG A 3 2.84 8.06 13.99
C ARG A 3 3.54 8.72 12.81
N GLU A 4 4.85 8.53 12.66
CA GLU A 4 5.64 9.24 11.66
C GLU A 4 6.63 8.30 10.95
N PRO A 5 6.47 8.06 9.64
CA PRO A 5 5.27 8.36 8.84
C PRO A 5 4.07 7.53 9.33
N ARG A 6 2.86 8.09 9.26
CA ARG A 6 1.64 7.44 9.77
C ARG A 6 1.34 6.18 8.97
N THR A 7 1.69 5.03 9.52
CA THR A 7 1.63 3.74 8.81
C THR A 7 1.18 2.62 9.75
N THR A 8 0.78 1.50 9.16
CA THR A 8 0.47 0.25 9.87
C THR A 8 1.37 -0.86 9.33
N ALA A 9 1.88 -1.72 10.21
CA ALA A 9 2.55 -2.95 9.81
C ALA A 9 1.75 -4.16 10.32
N LEU A 10 1.58 -5.16 9.46
CA LEU A 10 1.28 -6.54 9.84
C LEU A 10 2.60 -7.33 9.87
N ILE A 11 2.87 -8.03 10.97
CA ILE A 11 4.06 -8.85 11.16
C ILE A 11 3.60 -10.30 11.37
N PHE A 12 4.14 -11.22 10.58
CA PHE A 12 3.83 -12.65 10.65
C PHE A 12 4.86 -13.38 11.52
N SER A 13 4.48 -14.53 12.07
CA SER A 13 5.38 -15.40 12.85
C SER A 13 6.60 -15.88 12.05
N SER A 14 6.51 -15.90 10.72
CA SER A 14 7.62 -16.20 9.81
C SER A 14 8.67 -15.09 9.70
N GLY A 15 8.45 -13.93 10.33
CA GLY A 15 9.33 -12.75 10.23
C GLY A 15 9.04 -11.86 9.01
N LYS A 16 8.12 -12.27 8.11
CA LYS A 16 7.64 -11.41 7.03
C LYS A 16 6.82 -10.24 7.59
N MET A 17 6.88 -9.11 6.91
CA MET A 17 6.16 -7.90 7.28
C MET A 17 5.49 -7.27 6.06
N VAL A 18 4.26 -6.81 6.23
CA VAL A 18 3.55 -5.97 5.27
C VAL A 18 3.34 -4.59 5.90
N CYS A 19 3.84 -3.54 5.24
CA CYS A 19 3.68 -2.16 5.69
C CYS A 19 2.72 -1.41 4.74
N THR A 20 1.72 -0.72 5.29
CA THR A 20 0.70 0.01 4.53
C THR A 20 0.47 1.42 5.08
N GLY A 21 -0.07 2.30 4.24
CA GLY A 21 -0.49 3.66 4.60
C GLY A 21 0.54 4.77 4.30
N ALA A 22 1.72 4.42 3.77
CA ALA A 22 2.68 5.42 3.32
C ALA A 22 2.23 6.07 2.01
N LYS A 23 2.53 7.37 1.83
CA LYS A 23 2.14 8.14 0.64
C LYS A 23 3.29 8.35 -0.37
N SER A 24 4.47 7.83 -0.06
CA SER A 24 5.61 7.80 -0.98
C SER A 24 6.46 6.56 -0.71
N GLU A 25 7.25 6.16 -1.70
CA GLU A 25 8.19 5.04 -1.58
C GLU A 25 9.22 5.27 -0.47
N GLU A 26 9.71 6.50 -0.34
CA GLU A 26 10.65 6.90 0.71
C GLU A 26 10.04 6.74 2.11
N GLN A 27 8.80 7.24 2.30
CA GLN A 27 8.08 7.06 3.56
C GLN A 27 7.82 5.58 3.84
N SER A 28 7.48 4.79 2.82
CA SER A 28 7.26 3.35 2.96
C SER A 28 8.53 2.64 3.44
N ARG A 29 9.67 2.92 2.82
CA ARG A 29 10.98 2.37 3.19
C ARG A 29 11.39 2.81 4.60
N LEU A 30 11.20 4.08 4.93
CA LEU A 30 11.50 4.62 6.26
C LEU A 30 10.63 3.95 7.34
N ALA A 31 9.32 3.80 7.09
CA ALA A 31 8.40 3.13 8.00
C ALA A 31 8.82 1.69 8.26
N ALA A 32 9.07 0.92 7.20
CA ALA A 32 9.46 -0.48 7.29
C ALA A 32 10.79 -0.65 8.06
N ARG A 33 11.77 0.25 7.84
CA ARG A 33 13.00 0.30 8.65
C ARG A 33 12.74 0.60 10.13
N LYS A 34 11.83 1.54 10.44
CA LYS A 34 11.44 1.85 11.82
C LYS A 34 10.79 0.64 12.50
N TYR A 35 9.91 -0.09 11.80
CA TYR A 35 9.33 -1.32 12.33
C TYR A 35 10.38 -2.42 12.57
N ALA A 36 11.28 -2.66 11.61
CA ALA A 36 12.38 -3.59 11.81
C ALA A 36 13.25 -3.21 13.02
N ARG A 37 13.51 -1.91 13.22
CA ARG A 37 14.25 -1.40 14.38
C ARG A 37 13.52 -1.64 15.71
N VAL A 38 12.18 -1.54 15.74
CA VAL A 38 11.39 -1.87 16.93
C VAL A 38 11.55 -3.36 17.27
N VAL A 39 11.47 -4.25 16.28
CA VAL A 39 11.67 -5.70 16.48
C VAL A 39 13.08 -6.00 17.00
N GLN A 40 14.11 -5.34 16.46
CA GLN A 40 15.48 -5.45 16.97
C GLN A 40 15.61 -5.00 18.43
N LYS A 41 14.97 -3.89 18.82
CA LYS A 41 15.00 -3.38 20.20
C LYS A 41 14.32 -4.33 21.20
N LEU A 42 13.45 -5.22 20.74
CA LEU A 42 12.85 -6.28 21.55
C LEU A 42 13.76 -7.51 21.71
N GLY A 43 14.98 -7.48 21.14
CA GLY A 43 15.97 -8.56 21.28
C GLY A 43 15.97 -9.60 20.16
N PHE A 44 15.12 -9.43 19.14
CA PHE A 44 15.09 -10.36 18.00
C PHE A 44 16.17 -10.00 16.96
N PRO A 45 16.86 -10.98 16.34
CA PRO A 45 17.89 -10.75 15.33
C PRO A 45 17.30 -10.40 13.95
N ALA A 46 16.37 -9.45 13.91
CA ALA A 46 15.72 -9.01 12.68
C ALA A 46 16.68 -8.19 11.80
N LYS A 47 16.68 -8.47 10.50
CA LYS A 47 17.38 -7.70 9.47
C LYS A 47 16.37 -7.10 8.50
N PHE A 48 16.63 -5.87 8.06
CA PHE A 48 15.79 -5.24 7.05
C PHE A 48 16.27 -5.67 5.67
N LEU A 49 15.55 -6.59 5.03
CA LEU A 49 15.88 -7.22 3.76
C LEU A 49 14.65 -7.22 2.84
N ASP A 50 14.88 -7.43 1.54
CA ASP A 50 13.85 -7.67 0.52
C ASP A 50 12.70 -6.65 0.50
N PHE A 51 13.03 -5.37 0.71
CA PHE A 51 12.05 -4.30 0.61
C PHE A 51 11.53 -4.19 -0.83
N LYS A 52 10.23 -4.44 -1.00
CA LYS A 52 9.54 -4.34 -2.28
C LYS A 52 8.20 -3.64 -2.11
N ILE A 53 7.93 -2.66 -2.97
CA ILE A 53 6.59 -2.07 -3.10
C ILE A 53 5.70 -3.09 -3.81
N GLN A 54 4.61 -3.51 -3.15
CA GLN A 54 3.68 -4.53 -3.68
C GLN A 54 2.48 -3.90 -4.41
N ASN A 55 2.01 -2.75 -3.93
CA ASN A 55 0.86 -2.07 -4.51
C ASN A 55 0.98 -0.55 -4.29
N MET A 56 0.41 0.22 -5.21
CA MET A 56 0.24 1.67 -5.11
C MET A 56 -1.20 2.00 -5.48
N VAL A 57 -1.85 2.83 -4.67
CA VAL A 57 -3.21 3.30 -4.92
C VAL A 57 -3.15 4.79 -5.18
N GLY A 58 -3.63 5.21 -6.34
CA GLY A 58 -3.83 6.60 -6.73
C GLY A 58 -5.30 6.94 -6.81
N SER A 59 -5.64 8.20 -6.53
CA SER A 59 -7.01 8.72 -6.67
C SER A 59 -6.95 10.04 -7.43
N CYS A 60 -7.84 10.22 -8.40
CA CYS A 60 -8.02 11.49 -9.12
C CYS A 60 -9.49 11.88 -9.16
N ASP A 61 -9.74 13.17 -9.38
CA ASP A 61 -11.07 13.73 -9.59
C ASP A 61 -11.02 14.59 -10.87
N VAL A 62 -11.81 14.20 -11.87
CA VAL A 62 -11.84 14.83 -13.19
C VAL A 62 -12.72 16.08 -13.25
N LYS A 63 -13.46 16.39 -12.18
CA LYS A 63 -14.30 17.60 -12.05
C LYS A 63 -15.47 17.71 -13.03
N PHE A 64 -15.89 16.61 -13.65
CA PHE A 64 -17.12 16.51 -14.44
C PHE A 64 -17.70 15.08 -14.39
N PRO A 65 -19.01 14.90 -14.61
CA PRO A 65 -19.62 13.57 -14.61
C PRO A 65 -19.24 12.76 -15.86
N ILE A 66 -19.06 11.45 -15.70
CA ILE A 66 -18.80 10.50 -16.80
C ILE A 66 -20.01 9.57 -16.94
N ARG A 67 -20.47 9.34 -18.17
CA ARG A 67 -21.53 8.37 -18.48
C ARG A 67 -20.93 6.96 -18.60
N LEU A 68 -21.04 6.17 -17.55
CA LEU A 68 -20.39 4.85 -17.45
C LEU A 68 -20.99 3.81 -18.41
N GLU A 69 -22.31 3.87 -18.65
CA GLU A 69 -23.01 2.96 -19.56
C GLU A 69 -22.51 3.13 -21.00
N GLY A 70 -22.29 4.37 -21.45
CA GLY A 70 -21.73 4.65 -22.77
C GLY A 70 -20.25 4.23 -22.88
N LEU A 71 -19.49 4.41 -21.80
CA LEU A 71 -18.09 4.03 -21.73
C LEU A 71 -17.90 2.52 -21.85
N VAL A 72 -18.65 1.74 -21.06
CA VAL A 72 -18.55 0.27 -21.09
C VAL A 72 -19.00 -0.27 -22.44
N LEU A 73 -20.08 0.26 -23.04
CA LEU A 73 -20.55 -0.17 -24.36
C LEU A 73 -19.50 0.05 -25.46
N THR A 74 -18.74 1.15 -25.38
CA THR A 74 -17.71 1.49 -26.39
C THR A 74 -16.39 0.73 -26.15
N HIS A 75 -16.05 0.45 -24.88
CA HIS A 75 -14.77 -0.13 -24.47
C HIS A 75 -14.91 -1.47 -23.73
N GLN A 76 -15.82 -2.35 -24.19
CA GLN A 76 -16.12 -3.64 -23.56
C GLN A 76 -14.89 -4.55 -23.37
N GLN A 77 -13.90 -4.46 -24.27
CA GLN A 77 -12.68 -5.28 -24.17
C GLN A 77 -11.80 -4.92 -22.96
N PHE A 78 -11.96 -3.72 -22.39
CA PHE A 78 -11.12 -3.20 -21.32
C PHE A 78 -11.91 -2.85 -20.05
N SER A 79 -13.24 -2.97 -20.10
CA SER A 79 -14.13 -2.46 -19.06
C SER A 79 -15.16 -3.49 -18.67
N SER A 80 -15.34 -3.68 -17.37
CA SER A 80 -16.46 -4.38 -16.78
C SER A 80 -17.22 -3.40 -15.89
N TYR A 81 -18.56 -3.39 -15.97
CA TYR A 81 -19.40 -2.53 -15.14
C TYR A 81 -20.42 -3.39 -14.40
N GLU A 82 -20.23 -3.50 -13.08
CA GLU A 82 -21.12 -4.20 -12.14
C GLU A 82 -21.66 -3.14 -11.16
N PRO A 83 -22.93 -2.72 -11.28
CA PRO A 83 -23.49 -1.61 -10.49
C PRO A 83 -23.91 -1.98 -9.06
N GLU A 84 -23.97 -3.27 -8.73
CA GLU A 84 -24.23 -3.82 -7.39
C GLU A 84 -22.95 -3.84 -6.53
#